data_AF-A0A6C0NXT8-F1
#
_entry.id   AF-A0A6C0NXT8-F1
#
_cell.length_a   1.000
_cell.length_b   1.000
_cell.length_c   1.000
_cell.angle_alpha   90.00
_cell.angle_beta   90.00
_cell.angle_gamma   90.00
#
_symmetry.space_group_name_H-M   'P 1'
#
loop_
_entity.id
_entity.type
_entity.pdbx_description
1 polymer ?
#
loop_
_entity_poly.entity_id
_entity_poly.type
_entity_poly.pdbx_seq_one_letter_code
_entity_poly.pdbx_strand_id
1 'polypeptide(L)'
;MSSQDEEVLAVGSGAILVSLVKAWYASGLTKVNVLVANAQSSIADELQTVKEQALLRDSEAELNILALAASSDVDWAAAVQPFSFILYAAQHGDLTELQQLQSACIACKKPLLPAMFIGGMCIAGPLLRQEGDSCPASAWRRLHASVFPADPESQPCSAAALSLLTNLTVNEWLNAVSDSDSDSDTDSDSDSGTDEIHCSNHCYVLHPLTLEGDWHPILPHPVLSGYQPARIVTDVVLNLEDEQEPAPEEWFEWFNGLTSEVSGIFRAWEEGALRQLPLAQCLVQPADPLSERPASLLPAIVGSGLTHVDARRDSALAGMESYVSRLKPLFVPELPSSRRDDVWIGAGLTFAEAAERGLHAYLTQELGKRPLHHGLKLARMDDAPVEDLQCQYLLRALTILEGEPRMASGEPLLGFPVAWVRSGAAWHGGVGLNMTLALRQSLQNALMQTASTPVASVIWNDHLHPPQSVAIPSEDPIARPSWIRSAIHTLRRHRKRLEVFDLRCESFLSEGPIAVVGILLGEEESP
;
A
#
# COMPACT_ATOMS: atom_id res chain seq x y z
N MET A 1 34.04 -23.73 13.59
CA MET A 1 32.61 -24.04 13.38
C MET A 1 31.98 -24.82 14.54
N SER A 2 32.72 -25.43 15.50
CA SER A 2 32.13 -26.28 16.55
C SER A 2 31.53 -25.58 17.78
N SER A 3 31.46 -24.24 17.82
CA SER A 3 30.94 -23.49 18.98
C SER A 3 29.62 -22.75 18.70
N GLN A 4 29.15 -22.70 17.45
CA GLN A 4 27.94 -21.96 17.06
C GLN A 4 26.66 -22.84 17.11
N ASP A 5 26.79 -24.18 17.04
CA ASP A 5 25.64 -25.11 17.06
C ASP A 5 24.90 -25.19 18.43
N GLU A 6 25.56 -24.83 19.54
CA GLU A 6 24.94 -24.87 20.89
C GLU A 6 23.98 -23.70 21.16
N GLU A 7 23.96 -22.70 20.29
CA GLU A 7 23.26 -21.44 20.53
C GLU A 7 21.95 -21.28 19.75
N VAL A 8 21.49 -22.32 19.03
CA VAL A 8 20.26 -22.25 18.23
C VAL A 8 19.09 -22.97 18.90
N LEU A 9 17.93 -22.30 18.91
CA LEU A 9 16.65 -22.85 19.34
C LEU A 9 15.67 -22.92 18.17
N ALA A 10 15.21 -24.12 17.85
CA ALA A 10 14.09 -24.35 16.94
C ALA A 10 12.78 -24.49 17.74
N VAL A 11 11.82 -23.62 17.47
CA VAL A 11 10.51 -23.58 18.11
C VAL A 11 9.44 -23.94 17.08
N GLY A 12 8.45 -24.74 17.46
CA GLY A 12 7.19 -24.80 16.70
C GLY A 12 6.47 -26.13 16.77
N SER A 13 5.84 -26.55 15.67
CA SER A 13 4.91 -27.68 15.67
C SER A 13 4.71 -28.33 14.29
N GLY A 14 4.28 -29.60 14.30
CA GLY A 14 3.95 -30.37 13.11
C GLY A 14 5.16 -30.92 12.35
N ALA A 15 4.91 -31.46 11.15
CA ALA A 15 5.92 -32.10 10.32
C ALA A 15 6.98 -31.12 9.79
N ILE A 16 6.68 -29.82 9.73
CA ILE A 16 7.67 -28.80 9.35
C ILE A 16 8.81 -28.72 10.36
N LEU A 17 8.54 -28.86 11.67
CA LEU A 17 9.58 -28.85 12.70
C LEU A 17 10.49 -30.07 12.56
N VAL A 18 9.90 -31.25 12.31
CA VAL A 18 10.64 -32.48 12.05
C VAL A 18 11.48 -32.35 10.77
N SER A 19 10.92 -31.73 9.72
CA SER A 19 11.64 -31.44 8.47
C SER A 19 12.80 -30.47 8.69
N LEU A 20 12.64 -29.46 9.57
CA LEU A 20 13.71 -28.53 9.92
C LEU A 20 14.88 -29.23 10.60
N VAL A 21 14.61 -30.11 11.57
CA VAL A 21 15.66 -30.89 12.25
C VAL A 21 16.35 -31.86 11.28
N LYS A 22 15.61 -32.46 10.34
CA LYS A 22 16.22 -33.27 9.26
C LYS A 22 17.13 -32.43 8.36
N ALA A 23 16.67 -31.24 7.96
CA ALA A 23 17.46 -30.31 7.14
C ALA A 23 18.73 -29.86 7.88
N TRP A 24 18.63 -29.58 9.18
CA TRP A 24 19.76 -29.21 10.04
C TRP A 24 20.90 -30.24 9.98
N TYR A 25 20.59 -31.51 10.27
CA TYR A 25 21.58 -32.58 10.20
C TYR A 25 22.04 -32.89 8.77
N ALA A 26 21.17 -32.75 7.77
CA ALA A 26 21.55 -32.93 6.37
C ALA A 26 22.56 -31.88 5.89
N SER A 27 22.52 -30.67 6.47
CA SER A 27 23.49 -29.60 6.26
C SER A 27 24.80 -29.79 7.03
N GLY A 28 24.96 -30.89 7.77
CA GLY A 28 26.18 -31.21 8.51
C GLY A 28 26.30 -30.55 9.89
N LEU A 29 25.22 -29.94 10.39
CA LEU A 29 25.17 -29.33 11.71
C LEU A 29 24.88 -30.39 12.76
N THR A 30 25.55 -30.30 13.92
CA THR A 30 25.62 -31.43 14.86
C THR A 30 24.72 -31.25 16.08
N LYS A 31 24.45 -30.02 16.51
CA LYS A 31 23.65 -29.76 17.72
C LYS A 31 22.49 -28.83 17.43
N VAL A 32 21.33 -29.13 18.01
CA VAL A 32 20.15 -28.25 17.96
C VAL A 32 19.26 -28.45 19.19
N ASN A 33 18.73 -27.34 19.70
CA ASN A 33 17.74 -27.34 20.78
C ASN A 33 16.35 -27.17 20.18
N VAL A 34 15.38 -27.95 20.64
CA VAL A 34 14.02 -27.95 20.10
C VAL A 34 13.00 -27.72 21.21
N LEU A 35 12.10 -26.76 20.99
CA LEU A 35 10.94 -26.50 21.82
C LEU A 35 9.66 -26.78 21.03
N VAL A 36 8.88 -27.78 21.46
CA VAL A 36 7.63 -28.16 20.78
C VAL A 36 6.47 -27.40 21.42
N ALA A 37 5.88 -26.45 20.69
CA ALA A 37 4.89 -25.51 21.22
C ALA A 37 3.49 -26.13 21.45
N ASN A 38 3.16 -27.20 20.73
CA ASN A 38 1.96 -28.00 20.95
C ASN A 38 2.34 -29.47 21.05
N ALA A 39 2.39 -30.00 22.28
CA ALA A 39 2.80 -31.37 22.58
C ALA A 39 1.77 -32.40 22.10
N GLN A 40 1.66 -32.61 20.79
CA GLN A 40 1.13 -33.85 20.25
C GLN A 40 2.18 -34.93 20.43
N SER A 41 1.82 -36.01 21.13
CA SER A 41 2.73 -37.11 21.50
C SER A 41 3.49 -37.72 20.31
N SER A 42 2.94 -37.66 19.09
CA SER A 42 3.55 -38.24 17.89
C SER A 42 4.80 -37.49 17.40
N ILE A 43 4.91 -36.18 17.64
CA ILE A 43 6.03 -35.37 17.15
C ILE A 43 7.32 -35.73 17.90
N ALA A 44 7.23 -35.99 19.19
CA ALA A 44 8.39 -36.36 20.01
C ALA A 44 9.04 -37.68 19.53
N ASP A 45 8.22 -38.67 19.17
CA ASP A 45 8.69 -39.96 18.64
C ASP A 45 9.37 -39.79 17.27
N GLU A 46 8.82 -38.93 16.41
CA GLU A 46 9.42 -38.62 15.11
C GLU A 46 10.77 -37.91 15.26
N LEU A 47 10.87 -36.93 16.16
CA LEU A 47 12.14 -36.24 16.47
C LEU A 47 13.20 -37.19 17.03
N GLN A 48 12.80 -38.12 17.89
CA GLN A 48 13.69 -39.14 18.42
C GLN A 48 14.20 -40.07 17.31
N THR A 49 13.33 -40.44 16.36
CA THR A 49 13.71 -41.23 15.19
C THR A 49 14.73 -40.48 14.32
N VAL A 50 14.56 -39.17 14.13
CA VAL A 50 15.53 -38.33 13.39
C VAL A 50 16.88 -38.28 14.10
N LYS A 51 16.90 -38.15 15.43
CA LYS A 51 18.12 -38.19 16.24
C LYS A 51 18.88 -39.52 16.06
N GLU A 52 18.18 -40.65 16.15
CA GLU A 52 18.79 -41.97 15.96
C GLU A 52 19.41 -42.12 14.56
N GLN A 53 18.74 -41.60 13.53
CA GLN A 53 19.28 -41.60 12.17
C GLN A 53 20.49 -40.67 12.01
N ALA A 54 20.49 -39.52 12.69
CA ALA A 54 21.63 -38.59 12.68
C ALA A 54 22.85 -39.22 13.38
N LEU A 55 22.65 -39.88 14.53
CA LEU A 55 23.70 -40.57 15.29
C LEU A 55 24.38 -41.71 14.49
N LEU A 56 23.67 -42.33 13.55
CA LEU A 56 24.25 -43.34 12.65
C LEU A 56 25.22 -42.72 11.62
N ARG A 57 25.08 -41.43 11.33
CA ARG A 57 25.90 -40.70 10.35
C ARG A 57 27.02 -39.92 11.04
N ASP A 58 26.71 -39.33 12.19
CA ASP A 58 27.62 -38.51 12.98
C ASP A 58 27.44 -38.82 14.47
N SER A 59 28.50 -39.31 15.12
CA SER A 59 28.48 -39.64 16.55
C SER A 59 28.35 -38.42 17.46
N GLU A 60 28.61 -37.21 16.95
CA GLU A 60 28.48 -35.96 17.70
C GLU A 60 27.08 -35.34 17.60
N ALA A 61 26.14 -35.99 16.88
CA ALA A 61 24.78 -35.50 16.72
C ALA A 61 24.02 -35.43 18.06
N GLU A 62 23.66 -34.21 18.47
CA GLU A 62 22.92 -33.92 19.70
C GLU A 62 21.59 -33.24 19.39
N LEU A 63 20.51 -33.77 19.98
CA LEU A 63 19.17 -33.20 19.92
C LEU A 63 18.65 -33.06 21.36
N ASN A 64 18.42 -31.82 21.77
CA ASN A 64 17.92 -31.47 23.09
C ASN A 64 16.47 -30.99 22.98
N ILE A 65 15.53 -31.86 23.37
CA ILE A 65 14.09 -31.53 23.37
C ILE A 65 13.75 -30.91 24.73
N LEU A 66 13.38 -29.63 24.72
CA LEU A 66 12.97 -28.87 25.89
C LEU A 66 11.49 -29.12 26.17
N ALA A 67 11.15 -29.50 27.40
CA ALA A 67 9.77 -29.69 27.82
C ALA A 67 9.15 -28.35 28.23
N LEU A 68 8.00 -27.99 27.65
CA LEU A 68 7.17 -26.92 28.18
C LEU A 68 6.50 -27.38 29.48
N ALA A 69 6.53 -26.54 30.51
CA ALA A 69 5.72 -26.76 31.70
C ALA A 69 4.25 -26.79 31.28
N ALA A 70 3.46 -27.73 31.82
CA ALA A 70 2.05 -27.94 31.46
C ALA A 70 1.09 -26.75 31.79
N SER A 71 1.63 -25.59 32.17
CA SER A 71 0.88 -24.34 32.33
C SER A 71 0.69 -23.67 30.98
N SER A 72 -0.50 -23.12 30.77
CA SER A 72 -0.93 -22.47 29.53
C SER A 72 -0.13 -21.22 29.10
N ASP A 73 0.79 -20.72 29.94
CA ASP A 73 1.65 -19.59 29.61
C ASP A 73 3.12 -20.04 29.57
N VAL A 74 3.68 -20.07 28.36
CA VAL A 74 5.12 -20.23 28.14
C VAL A 74 5.80 -18.89 28.45
N ASP A 75 6.79 -18.90 29.35
CA ASP A 75 7.67 -17.74 29.52
C ASP A 75 8.66 -17.68 28.34
N TRP A 76 8.21 -17.06 27.25
CA TRP A 76 8.99 -16.92 26.03
C TRP A 76 10.31 -16.19 26.23
N ALA A 77 10.35 -15.21 27.14
CA ALA A 77 11.58 -14.46 27.41
C ALA A 77 12.64 -15.37 28.06
N ALA A 78 12.24 -16.18 29.05
CA ALA A 78 13.14 -17.16 29.65
C ALA A 78 13.56 -18.26 28.65
N ALA A 79 12.68 -18.66 27.74
CA ALA A 79 12.96 -19.68 26.74
C ALA A 79 13.99 -19.23 25.69
N VAL A 80 13.91 -17.98 25.21
CA VAL A 80 14.80 -17.48 24.14
C VAL A 80 16.14 -16.93 24.66
N GLN A 81 16.19 -16.47 25.91
CA GLN A 81 17.37 -15.79 26.48
C GLN A 81 18.69 -16.58 26.37
N PRO A 82 18.73 -17.92 26.57
CA PRO A 82 19.97 -18.71 26.51
C PRO A 82 20.58 -18.85 25.10
N PHE A 83 19.79 -18.60 24.06
CA PHE A 83 20.16 -18.91 22.67
C PHE A 83 20.56 -17.64 21.92
N SER A 84 21.46 -17.74 20.94
CA SER A 84 21.87 -16.63 20.08
C SER A 84 21.00 -16.49 18.83
N PHE A 85 20.34 -17.56 18.37
CA PHE A 85 19.45 -17.53 17.22
C PHE A 85 18.19 -18.37 17.41
N ILE A 86 17.05 -17.84 16.98
CA ILE A 86 15.76 -18.51 17.08
C ILE A 86 15.24 -18.85 15.67
N LEU A 87 14.90 -20.12 15.45
CA LEU A 87 14.17 -20.58 14.27
C LEU A 87 12.74 -20.92 14.69
N TYR A 88 11.77 -20.47 13.90
CA TYR A 88 10.36 -20.82 14.12
C TYR A 88 9.85 -21.68 12.96
N ALA A 89 9.31 -22.86 13.24
CA ALA A 89 8.83 -23.82 12.24
C ALA A 89 7.46 -24.39 12.63
N ALA A 90 6.38 -23.89 12.04
CA ALA A 90 5.01 -24.29 12.42
C ALA A 90 4.10 -24.63 11.22
N GLN A 91 3.49 -25.83 11.24
CA GLN A 91 2.66 -26.31 10.13
C GLN A 91 1.23 -25.76 10.16
N HIS A 92 0.75 -25.30 11.31
CA HIS A 92 -0.60 -24.72 11.45
C HIS A 92 -0.48 -23.31 12.04
N GLY A 93 0.53 -22.57 11.55
CA GLY A 93 1.13 -21.41 12.20
C GLY A 93 0.19 -20.60 13.08
N ASP A 94 0.37 -20.71 14.41
CA ASP A 94 -0.33 -19.84 15.34
C ASP A 94 0.34 -18.47 15.30
N LEU A 95 -0.34 -17.51 14.68
CA LEU A 95 0.15 -16.14 14.58
C LEU A 95 0.27 -15.49 15.96
N THR A 96 -0.54 -15.91 16.92
CA THR A 96 -0.47 -15.43 18.31
C THR A 96 0.81 -15.92 18.95
N GLU A 97 1.14 -17.20 18.78
CA GLU A 97 2.40 -17.81 19.23
C GLU A 97 3.61 -17.07 18.61
N LEU A 98 3.61 -16.90 17.28
CA LEU A 98 4.67 -16.19 16.57
C LEU A 98 4.81 -14.74 17.09
N GLN A 99 3.72 -14.05 17.36
CA GLN A 99 3.75 -12.69 17.91
C GLN A 99 4.33 -12.62 19.33
N GLN A 100 3.99 -13.59 20.19
CA GLN A 100 4.54 -13.68 21.55
C GLN A 100 6.04 -14.00 21.51
N LEU A 101 6.44 -14.97 20.69
CA LEU A 101 7.84 -15.34 20.47
C LEU A 101 8.63 -14.15 19.92
N GLN A 102 8.10 -13.46 18.91
CA GLN A 102 8.72 -12.30 18.32
C GLN A 102 8.92 -11.18 19.35
N SER A 103 7.91 -10.92 20.20
CA SER A 103 8.01 -9.91 21.27
C SER A 103 9.12 -10.25 22.26
N ALA A 104 9.27 -11.53 22.63
CA ALA A 104 10.36 -12.00 23.47
C ALA A 104 11.72 -11.87 22.79
N CYS A 105 11.82 -12.22 21.50
CA CYS A 105 13.03 -12.04 20.70
C CYS A 105 13.45 -10.57 20.64
N ILE A 106 12.52 -9.64 20.42
CA ILE A 106 12.81 -8.19 20.45
C ILE A 106 13.33 -7.77 21.83
N ALA A 107 12.65 -8.16 22.91
CA ALA A 107 13.04 -7.82 24.27
C ALA A 107 14.42 -8.38 24.66
N CYS A 108 14.74 -9.60 24.22
CA CYS A 108 16.00 -10.28 24.47
C CYS A 108 17.06 -10.01 23.39
N LYS A 109 16.77 -9.17 22.40
CA LYS A 109 17.64 -8.84 21.26
C LYS A 109 18.13 -10.07 20.49
N LYS A 110 17.24 -11.03 20.23
CA LYS A 110 17.56 -12.27 19.53
C LYS A 110 17.03 -12.22 18.09
N PRO A 111 17.84 -12.60 17.08
CA PRO A 111 17.33 -12.81 15.73
C PRO A 111 16.32 -13.96 15.69
N LEU A 112 15.31 -13.81 14.82
CA LEU A 112 14.24 -14.78 14.62
C LEU A 112 13.99 -14.98 13.13
N LEU A 113 14.09 -16.22 12.66
CA LEU A 113 13.72 -16.60 11.29
C LEU A 113 12.51 -17.55 11.32
N PRO A 114 11.32 -17.10 10.84
CA PRO A 114 10.15 -17.95 10.74
C PRO A 114 10.09 -18.73 9.44
N ALA A 115 9.54 -19.93 9.51
CA ALA A 115 9.14 -20.80 8.42
C ALA A 115 7.79 -21.44 8.79
N MET A 116 6.77 -21.24 7.97
CA MET A 116 5.42 -21.65 8.33
C MET A 116 4.64 -22.16 7.13
N PHE A 117 3.77 -23.13 7.38
CA PHE A 117 2.68 -23.45 6.48
C PHE A 117 1.42 -22.78 7.02
N ILE A 118 0.85 -21.84 6.26
CA ILE A 118 -0.30 -21.05 6.66
C ILE A 118 -1.16 -20.70 5.47
N GLY A 119 -2.49 -20.78 5.63
CA GLY A 119 -3.43 -20.38 4.59
C GLY A 119 -3.26 -21.16 3.29
N GLY A 120 -2.72 -22.38 3.31
CA GLY A 120 -2.43 -23.18 2.12
C GLY A 120 -1.09 -22.85 1.43
N MET A 121 -0.29 -21.94 1.97
CA MET A 121 1.00 -21.54 1.41
C MET A 121 2.16 -21.80 2.37
N CYS A 122 3.34 -22.09 1.83
CA CYS A 122 4.59 -22.17 2.58
C CYS A 122 5.28 -20.81 2.57
N ILE A 123 5.71 -20.33 3.73
CA ILE A 123 6.29 -18.99 3.88
C ILE A 123 7.55 -19.07 4.73
N ALA A 124 8.63 -18.42 4.31
CA ALA A 124 9.82 -18.22 5.12
C ALA A 124 10.21 -16.74 5.20
N GLY A 125 10.72 -16.34 6.35
CA GLY A 125 11.08 -14.95 6.64
C GLY A 125 9.88 -14.02 6.82
N PRO A 126 10.13 -12.71 6.90
CA PRO A 126 11.47 -12.12 6.94
C PRO A 126 12.23 -12.42 8.23
N LEU A 127 13.56 -12.31 8.16
CA LEU A 127 14.45 -12.40 9.31
C LEU A 127 14.32 -11.15 10.18
N LEU A 128 13.87 -11.34 11.42
CA LEU A 128 13.92 -10.30 12.43
C LEU A 128 15.38 -10.07 12.87
N ARG A 129 15.90 -8.86 12.68
CA ARG A 129 17.21 -8.39 13.22
C ARG A 129 17.00 -7.26 14.23
N GLN A 130 18.01 -7.01 15.07
CA GLN A 130 17.97 -5.98 16.12
C GLN A 130 17.78 -4.54 15.59
N GLU A 131 18.28 -4.28 14.37
CA GLU A 131 18.38 -2.94 13.79
C GLU A 131 17.49 -2.75 12.55
N GLY A 132 16.63 -3.73 12.23
CA GLY A 132 15.77 -3.70 11.05
C GLY A 132 14.31 -3.39 11.37
N ASP A 133 13.66 -2.62 10.50
CA ASP A 133 12.20 -2.39 10.54
C ASP A 133 11.38 -3.61 10.08
N SER A 134 12.08 -4.63 9.57
CA SER A 134 11.48 -5.84 9.06
C SER A 134 11.08 -6.80 10.18
N CYS A 135 9.83 -7.23 10.10
CA CYS A 135 9.13 -7.90 11.16
C CYS A 135 8.21 -8.95 10.53
N PRO A 136 8.26 -10.22 11.00
CA PRO A 136 7.36 -11.28 10.53
C PRO A 136 5.88 -10.88 10.53
N ALA A 137 5.45 -10.18 11.58
CA ALA A 137 4.09 -9.68 11.67
C ALA A 137 3.77 -8.57 10.64
N SER A 138 4.77 -7.81 10.18
CA SER A 138 4.62 -6.84 9.07
C SER A 138 4.42 -7.58 7.75
N ALA A 139 5.23 -8.61 7.48
CA ALA A 139 5.08 -9.44 6.28
C ALA A 139 3.66 -10.01 6.16
N TRP A 140 3.15 -10.58 7.25
CA TRP A 140 1.80 -11.15 7.25
C TRP A 140 0.69 -10.11 7.02
N ARG A 141 0.92 -8.85 7.38
CA ARG A 141 -0.01 -7.73 7.08
C ARG A 141 0.18 -7.14 5.69
N ARG A 142 1.30 -7.41 5.01
CA ARG A 142 1.59 -6.94 3.65
C ARG A 142 1.24 -7.96 2.57
N LEU A 143 1.36 -9.25 2.87
CA LEU A 143 0.99 -10.29 1.93
C LEU A 143 -0.48 -10.15 1.51
N HIS A 144 -0.71 -10.06 0.21
CA HIS A 144 -2.04 -9.92 -0.35
C HIS A 144 -2.86 -11.18 -0.15
N ALA A 145 -4.15 -11.01 0.16
CA ALA A 145 -5.10 -12.11 0.30
C ALA A 145 -5.18 -12.97 -0.98
N SER A 146 -4.90 -12.40 -2.16
CA SER A 146 -4.88 -13.12 -3.44
C SER A 146 -3.75 -14.15 -3.58
N VAL A 147 -2.72 -14.07 -2.74
CA VAL A 147 -1.63 -15.07 -2.69
C VAL A 147 -2.14 -16.39 -2.11
N PHE A 148 -3.16 -16.33 -1.26
CA PHE A 148 -3.69 -17.49 -0.57
C PHE A 148 -4.83 -18.12 -1.38
N PRO A 149 -4.90 -19.46 -1.45
CA PRO A 149 -6.03 -20.15 -2.03
C PRO A 149 -7.34 -19.80 -1.30
N ALA A 150 -8.43 -19.75 -2.05
CA ALA A 150 -9.77 -19.48 -1.51
C ALA A 150 -10.24 -20.58 -0.52
N ASP A 151 -9.72 -21.80 -0.63
CA ASP A 151 -9.96 -22.91 0.29
C ASP A 151 -8.63 -23.45 0.84
N PRO A 152 -8.10 -22.85 1.91
CA PRO A 152 -6.84 -23.27 2.54
C PRO A 152 -6.84 -24.70 3.05
N GLU A 153 -7.98 -25.18 3.56
CA GLU A 153 -8.10 -26.51 4.18
C GLU A 153 -8.01 -27.63 3.13
N SER A 154 -8.32 -27.31 1.87
CA SER A 154 -8.22 -28.25 0.76
C SER A 154 -6.80 -28.51 0.25
N GLN A 155 -5.82 -27.69 0.65
CA GLN A 155 -4.44 -27.79 0.16
C GLN A 155 -3.52 -28.46 1.21
N PRO A 156 -3.22 -29.77 1.08
CA PRO A 156 -2.25 -30.40 1.96
C PRO A 156 -0.84 -29.90 1.63
N CYS A 157 -0.04 -29.64 2.66
CA CYS A 157 1.38 -29.38 2.47
C CYS A 157 2.10 -30.68 2.07
N SER A 158 2.75 -30.69 0.91
CA SER A 158 3.53 -31.84 0.47
C SER A 158 4.83 -31.96 1.28
N ALA A 159 5.32 -33.20 1.49
CA ALA A 159 6.60 -33.43 2.16
C ALA A 159 7.78 -32.79 1.39
N ALA A 160 7.67 -32.70 0.07
CA ALA A 160 8.64 -32.02 -0.78
C ALA A 160 8.67 -30.51 -0.51
N ALA A 161 7.50 -29.87 -0.42
CA ALA A 161 7.42 -28.44 -0.08
C ALA A 161 7.98 -28.14 1.32
N LEU A 162 7.68 -29.00 2.31
CA LEU A 162 8.27 -28.86 3.65
C LEU A 162 9.79 -28.97 3.60
N SER A 163 10.32 -29.97 2.89
CA SER A 163 11.78 -30.17 2.75
C SER A 163 12.45 -28.97 2.08
N LEU A 164 11.86 -28.44 1.01
CA LEU A 164 12.36 -27.24 0.32
C LEU A 164 12.38 -26.03 1.25
N LEU A 165 11.25 -25.74 1.90
CA LEU A 165 11.12 -24.61 2.82
C LEU A 165 12.12 -24.69 3.97
N THR A 166 12.28 -25.88 4.57
CA THR A 166 13.19 -26.04 5.70
C THR A 166 14.66 -26.04 5.29
N ASN A 167 15.01 -26.59 4.13
CA ASN A 167 16.37 -26.47 3.59
C ASN A 167 16.72 -25.00 3.32
N LEU A 168 15.80 -24.26 2.70
CA LEU A 168 15.94 -22.81 2.52
C LEU A 168 16.15 -22.11 3.86
N THR A 169 15.34 -22.42 4.88
CA THR A 169 15.43 -21.80 6.21
C THR A 169 16.79 -22.05 6.87
N VAL A 170 17.33 -23.26 6.79
CA VAL A 170 18.67 -23.57 7.32
C VAL A 170 19.76 -22.86 6.53
N ASN A 171 19.62 -22.75 5.21
CA ASN A 171 20.56 -22.01 4.38
C ASN A 171 20.56 -20.51 4.71
N GLU A 172 19.39 -19.90 4.87
CA GLU A 172 19.27 -18.49 5.27
C GLU A 172 19.84 -18.23 6.67
N TRP A 173 19.69 -19.19 7.59
CA TRP A 173 20.35 -19.11 8.89
C TRP A 173 21.89 -19.15 8.76
N LEU A 174 22.44 -20.07 7.96
CA LEU A 174 23.89 -20.15 7.70
C LEU A 174 24.45 -18.84 7.15
N ASN A 175 23.73 -18.25 6.19
CA ASN A 175 24.09 -16.95 5.61
C ASN A 175 24.05 -15.85 6.66
N ALA A 176 22.96 -15.78 7.44
CA ALA A 176 22.78 -14.74 8.45
C ALA A 176 23.85 -14.79 9.56
N VAL A 177 24.33 -15.97 9.94
CA VAL A 177 25.43 -16.14 10.91
C VAL A 177 26.77 -15.74 10.28
N SER A 178 27.00 -16.10 9.02
CA SER A 178 28.25 -15.79 8.30
C SER A 178 28.44 -14.28 8.09
N ASP A 179 27.37 -13.55 7.80
CA ASP A 179 27.40 -12.09 7.66
C ASP A 179 27.82 -11.40 8.96
N SER A 180 27.35 -11.89 10.12
CA SER A 180 27.64 -11.29 11.42
C SER A 180 29.10 -11.45 11.88
N ASP A 181 29.84 -12.39 11.28
CA ASP A 181 31.27 -12.60 11.55
C ASP A 181 32.17 -11.73 10.65
N SER A 182 31.60 -11.01 9.67
CA SER A 182 32.33 -10.22 8.66
C SER A 182 32.47 -8.71 8.96
N ASP A 183 32.04 -8.26 10.15
CA ASP A 183 32.19 -6.87 10.65
C ASP A 183 33.65 -6.49 11.04
N SER A 184 34.63 -6.87 10.22
CA SER A 184 35.95 -6.26 10.22
C SER A 184 36.16 -5.49 8.91
N ASP A 185 35.96 -4.17 8.98
CA ASP A 185 36.53 -3.12 8.14
C ASP A 185 37.13 -3.61 6.80
N THR A 186 36.30 -3.79 5.78
CA THR A 186 36.80 -3.67 4.41
C THR A 186 35.77 -3.00 3.50
N ASP A 187 35.91 -1.68 3.38
CA ASP A 187 35.60 -0.98 2.14
C ASP A 187 36.35 -1.68 1.00
N SER A 188 35.66 -2.50 0.20
CA SER A 188 36.18 -2.92 -1.09
C SER A 188 35.05 -3.39 -2.00
N ASP A 189 34.65 -2.51 -2.91
CA ASP A 189 34.69 -2.71 -4.36
C ASP A 189 34.91 -4.17 -4.80
N SER A 190 33.93 -5.04 -4.57
CA SER A 190 33.82 -6.33 -5.24
C SER A 190 32.62 -6.27 -6.19
N ASP A 191 32.96 -5.93 -7.42
CA ASP A 191 32.15 -5.94 -8.63
C ASP A 191 31.79 -7.39 -9.04
N SER A 192 31.05 -8.10 -8.17
CA SER A 192 30.34 -9.32 -8.51
C SER A 192 28.84 -9.06 -8.39
N GLY A 193 28.24 -8.66 -9.52
CA GLY A 193 26.85 -8.23 -9.68
C GLY A 193 25.78 -9.29 -9.45
N THR A 194 25.72 -9.83 -8.24
CA THR A 194 24.53 -10.46 -7.66
C THR A 194 24.43 -9.92 -6.25
N ASP A 195 23.70 -8.82 -6.06
CA ASP A 195 23.19 -8.44 -4.75
C ASP A 195 22.42 -9.66 -4.22
N GLU A 196 23.02 -10.43 -3.31
CA GLU A 196 22.34 -11.59 -2.74
C GLU A 196 21.12 -11.07 -1.98
N ILE A 197 19.92 -11.44 -2.45
CA ILE A 197 18.66 -11.01 -1.82
C ILE A 197 18.59 -11.66 -0.44
N HIS A 198 18.99 -10.92 0.58
CA HIS A 198 18.93 -11.39 1.96
C HIS A 198 17.48 -11.41 2.48
N CYS A 199 17.15 -12.43 3.27
CA CYS A 199 15.86 -12.58 3.95
C CYS A 199 15.54 -11.49 4.99
N SER A 200 16.42 -10.50 5.21
CA SER A 200 16.23 -9.41 6.18
C SER A 200 14.94 -8.66 5.93
N ASN A 201 14.67 -8.24 4.69
CA ASN A 201 13.46 -7.50 4.30
C ASN A 201 12.61 -8.24 3.25
N HIS A 202 12.88 -9.53 3.06
CA HIS A 202 12.18 -10.35 2.06
C HIS A 202 11.49 -11.53 2.71
N CYS A 203 10.38 -11.93 2.11
CA CYS A 203 9.63 -13.10 2.49
C CYS A 203 9.56 -14.05 1.30
N TYR A 204 9.98 -15.30 1.51
CA TYR A 204 9.88 -16.34 0.50
C TYR A 204 8.48 -16.94 0.57
N VAL A 205 7.78 -16.96 -0.57
CA VAL A 205 6.44 -17.56 -0.68
C VAL A 205 6.52 -18.74 -1.63
N LEU A 206 6.09 -19.91 -1.17
CA LEU A 206 6.16 -21.19 -1.89
C LEU A 206 4.78 -21.83 -2.00
N HIS A 207 4.39 -22.15 -3.23
CA HIS A 207 3.18 -22.92 -3.49
C HIS A 207 3.44 -24.42 -3.21
N PRO A 208 2.70 -25.07 -2.28
CA PRO A 208 3.08 -26.41 -1.78
C PRO A 208 2.90 -27.55 -2.80
N LEU A 209 2.11 -27.33 -3.84
CA LEU A 209 1.84 -28.32 -4.91
C LEU A 209 2.72 -28.13 -6.15
N THR A 210 2.83 -26.91 -6.69
CA THR A 210 3.65 -26.63 -7.88
C THR A 210 5.14 -26.53 -7.55
N LEU A 211 5.47 -26.28 -6.28
CA LEU A 211 6.83 -26.01 -5.78
C LEU A 211 7.46 -24.75 -6.41
N GLU A 212 6.64 -23.88 -6.99
CA GLU A 212 7.04 -22.55 -7.43
C GLU A 212 7.11 -21.64 -6.20
N GLY A 213 8.22 -20.94 -6.04
CA GLY A 213 8.36 -19.96 -4.98
C GLY A 213 9.46 -18.95 -5.26
N ASP A 214 9.26 -17.75 -4.73
CA ASP A 214 10.12 -16.59 -4.99
C ASP A 214 10.22 -15.70 -3.74
N TRP A 215 11.23 -14.84 -3.72
CA TRP A 215 11.45 -13.84 -2.67
C TRP A 215 10.69 -12.55 -3.00
N HIS A 216 9.95 -12.04 -2.00
CA HIS A 216 9.16 -10.84 -2.15
C HIS A 216 9.55 -9.79 -1.11
N PRO A 217 9.82 -8.54 -1.52
CA PRO A 217 10.15 -7.47 -0.59
C PRO A 217 8.96 -7.16 0.31
N ILE A 218 9.24 -6.91 1.58
CA ILE A 218 8.25 -6.57 2.60
C ILE A 218 8.54 -5.18 3.14
N LEU A 219 7.59 -4.27 2.92
CA LEU A 219 7.64 -2.96 3.53
C LEU A 219 7.21 -3.03 5.00
N PRO A 220 7.88 -2.29 5.91
CA PRO A 220 7.45 -2.12 7.29
C PRO A 220 5.97 -1.71 7.37
N HIS A 221 5.22 -2.29 8.31
CA HIS A 221 3.78 -2.02 8.44
C HIS A 221 3.51 -0.97 9.53
N PRO A 222 2.69 0.08 9.29
CA PRO A 222 2.59 1.25 10.19
C PRO A 222 2.09 0.91 11.60
N VAL A 223 1.19 -0.07 11.71
CA VAL A 223 0.66 -0.54 12.99
C VAL A 223 1.73 -1.19 13.88
N LEU A 224 2.82 -1.70 13.29
CA LEU A 224 3.86 -2.48 13.99
C LEU A 224 5.17 -1.70 14.11
N SER A 225 5.61 -1.07 13.03
CA SER A 225 6.85 -0.28 12.98
C SER A 225 6.68 1.12 13.58
N GLY A 226 5.43 1.51 13.90
CA GLY A 226 5.09 2.85 14.34
C GLY A 226 4.74 3.76 13.17
N TYR A 227 4.17 4.91 13.50
CA TYR A 227 3.74 5.90 12.53
C TYR A 227 3.92 7.31 13.07
N GLN A 228 4.07 8.27 12.16
CA GLN A 228 4.04 9.68 12.54
C GLN A 228 2.60 10.22 12.50
N PRO A 229 2.11 10.85 13.59
CA PRO A 229 0.81 11.50 13.56
C PRO A 229 0.81 12.67 12.57
N ALA A 230 -0.37 12.97 12.03
CA ALA A 230 -0.56 14.03 11.06
C ALA A 230 -0.16 15.39 11.67
N ARG A 231 0.58 16.19 10.92
CA ARG A 231 1.00 17.54 11.34
C ARG A 231 0.17 18.59 10.62
N ILE A 232 -0.40 19.52 11.37
CA ILE A 232 -1.09 20.67 10.76
C ILE A 232 -0.04 21.56 10.08
N VAL A 233 -0.27 21.87 8.81
CA VAL A 233 0.53 22.83 8.04
C VAL A 233 0.10 24.23 8.44
N THR A 234 0.98 24.96 9.14
CA THR A 234 0.66 26.27 9.73
C THR A 234 0.51 27.39 8.70
N ASP A 235 1.31 27.37 7.64
CA ASP A 235 1.18 28.33 6.52
C ASP A 235 1.15 27.60 5.19
N VAL A 236 -0.07 27.31 4.73
CA VAL A 236 -0.32 26.65 3.45
C VAL A 236 0.28 27.46 2.30
N VAL A 237 0.26 28.79 2.36
CA VAL A 237 0.69 29.65 1.24
C VAL A 237 2.20 29.61 1.06
N LEU A 238 2.95 29.55 2.16
CA LEU A 238 4.41 29.41 2.12
C LEU A 238 4.84 28.04 1.57
N ASN A 239 4.09 26.97 1.84
CA ASN A 239 4.39 25.63 1.32
C ASN A 239 4.03 25.45 -0.17
N LEU A 240 3.46 26.47 -0.82
CA LEU A 240 3.19 26.46 -2.26
C LEU A 240 4.38 27.00 -3.09
N GLU A 241 5.48 27.41 -2.45
CA GLU A 241 6.63 28.02 -3.11
C GLU A 241 7.71 26.99 -3.49
N ASP A 242 8.10 26.99 -4.78
CA ASP A 242 9.27 26.33 -5.39
C ASP A 242 9.58 24.88 -4.95
N GLU A 243 8.62 23.97 -5.21
CA GLU A 243 8.95 22.55 -5.39
C GLU A 243 9.02 22.23 -6.88
N GLN A 244 10.20 21.79 -7.32
CA GLN A 244 10.37 21.27 -8.67
C GLN A 244 9.74 19.89 -8.76
N GLU A 245 8.89 19.66 -9.76
CA GLU A 245 8.31 18.34 -10.01
C GLU A 245 9.47 17.33 -10.25
N PRO A 246 9.50 16.19 -9.54
CA PRO A 246 10.48 15.13 -9.75
C PRO A 246 10.45 14.63 -11.19
N ALA A 247 11.59 14.11 -11.65
CA ALA A 247 11.70 13.58 -13.00
C ALA A 247 10.74 12.39 -13.22
N PRO A 248 10.19 12.20 -14.43
CA PRO A 248 9.38 11.03 -14.77
C PRO A 248 9.97 9.70 -14.34
N GLU A 249 11.27 9.53 -14.52
CA GLU A 249 12.01 8.31 -14.19
C GLU A 249 12.01 8.06 -12.68
N GLU A 250 12.22 9.11 -11.87
CA GLU A 250 12.32 9.03 -10.41
C GLU A 250 11.02 8.55 -9.77
N TRP A 251 9.89 9.20 -10.08
CA TRP A 251 8.61 8.77 -9.50
C TRP A 251 8.14 7.45 -10.09
N PHE A 252 8.47 7.14 -11.35
CA PHE A 252 8.09 5.87 -11.97
C PHE A 252 8.81 4.69 -11.33
N GLU A 253 10.12 4.80 -11.12
CA GLU A 253 10.92 3.80 -10.39
C GLU A 253 10.40 3.62 -8.95
N TRP A 254 10.09 4.71 -8.27
CA TRP A 254 9.56 4.65 -6.90
C TRP A 254 8.22 3.90 -6.84
N PHE A 255 7.25 4.22 -7.69
CA PHE A 255 5.96 3.51 -7.71
C PHE A 255 6.09 2.05 -8.16
N ASN A 256 7.03 1.73 -9.05
CA ASN A 256 7.33 0.33 -9.38
C ASN A 256 7.87 -0.43 -8.16
N GLY A 257 8.73 0.18 -7.35
CA GLY A 257 9.21 -0.40 -6.09
C GLY A 257 8.09 -0.66 -5.07
N LEU A 258 6.98 0.07 -5.16
CA LEU A 258 5.78 -0.15 -4.34
C LEU A 258 4.81 -1.17 -4.93
N THR A 259 5.05 -1.66 -6.15
CA THR A 259 4.12 -2.52 -6.89
C THR A 259 4.59 -3.97 -6.88
N SER A 260 3.77 -4.87 -6.34
CA SER A 260 4.03 -6.31 -6.32
C SER A 260 2.71 -7.05 -6.16
N GLU A 261 2.48 -8.07 -6.98
CA GLU A 261 1.26 -8.89 -6.88
C GLU A 261 1.12 -9.60 -5.53
N VAL A 262 2.24 -9.78 -4.82
CA VAL A 262 2.32 -10.57 -3.58
C VAL A 262 2.29 -9.69 -2.32
N SER A 263 3.01 -8.57 -2.30
CA SER A 263 3.27 -7.82 -1.05
C SER A 263 3.32 -6.29 -1.20
N GLY A 264 3.05 -5.77 -2.40
CA GLY A 264 3.19 -4.34 -2.70
C GLY A 264 2.17 -3.47 -1.96
N ILE A 265 2.41 -2.16 -1.92
CA ILE A 265 1.34 -1.19 -1.62
C ILE A 265 0.30 -1.24 -2.73
N PHE A 266 0.76 -1.40 -3.97
CA PHE A 266 -0.07 -1.71 -5.12
C PHE A 266 0.11 -3.17 -5.50
N ARG A 267 -1.01 -3.90 -5.62
CA ARG A 267 -1.01 -5.22 -6.25
C ARG A 267 -0.70 -5.12 -7.73
N ALA A 268 -1.35 -4.17 -8.39
CA ALA A 268 -1.25 -3.96 -9.82
C ALA A 268 -1.15 -2.47 -10.10
N TRP A 269 -0.29 -2.12 -11.04
CA TRP A 269 -0.20 -0.78 -11.63
C TRP A 269 0.22 -0.93 -13.09
N GLU A 270 -0.78 -1.06 -13.96
CA GLU A 270 -0.57 -1.48 -15.35
C GLU A 270 -1.69 -0.99 -16.25
N GLU A 271 -1.52 -1.10 -17.56
CA GLU A 271 -2.56 -0.73 -18.54
C GLU A 271 -3.76 -1.68 -18.50
N GLY A 272 -3.51 -2.96 -18.20
CA GLY A 272 -4.53 -3.98 -17.98
C GLY A 272 -5.47 -4.22 -19.16
N ALA A 273 -6.49 -5.05 -18.93
CA ALA A 273 -7.54 -5.33 -19.92
C ALA A 273 -8.69 -4.31 -19.82
N LEU A 274 -8.39 -3.03 -20.05
CA LEU A 274 -9.36 -1.93 -19.94
C LEU A 274 -10.16 -1.69 -21.21
N ARG A 275 -11.31 -1.02 -21.07
CA ARG A 275 -12.15 -0.59 -22.20
C ARG A 275 -11.37 0.41 -23.05
N GLN A 276 -11.12 0.08 -24.31
CA GLN A 276 -10.46 1.00 -25.23
C GLN A 276 -11.24 2.31 -25.39
N LEU A 277 -10.60 3.40 -24.99
CA LEU A 277 -11.05 4.77 -25.19
C LEU A 277 -9.98 5.50 -26.02
N PRO A 278 -10.33 6.64 -26.66
CA PRO A 278 -9.36 7.56 -27.24
C PRO A 278 -8.61 8.32 -26.14
N LEU A 279 -8.13 7.62 -25.11
CA LEU A 279 -7.35 8.09 -23.98
C LEU A 279 -6.42 6.95 -23.57
N ALA A 280 -5.22 7.30 -23.10
CA ALA A 280 -4.41 6.34 -22.39
C ALA A 280 -5.06 6.06 -21.03
N GLN A 281 -5.01 4.81 -20.59
CA GLN A 281 -5.57 4.39 -19.32
C GLN A 281 -4.57 3.52 -18.57
N CYS A 282 -4.60 3.62 -17.25
CA CYS A 282 -3.82 2.77 -16.37
C CYS A 282 -4.65 2.44 -15.14
N LEU A 283 -4.68 1.16 -14.79
CA LEU A 283 -5.30 0.64 -13.60
C LEU A 283 -4.29 0.62 -12.47
N VAL A 284 -4.72 1.01 -11.27
CA VAL A 284 -4.03 0.74 -10.02
C VAL A 284 -4.95 -0.04 -9.09
N GLN A 285 -4.40 -0.98 -8.33
CA GLN A 285 -5.13 -1.69 -7.27
C GLN A 285 -4.34 -1.67 -5.97
N PRO A 286 -4.66 -0.75 -5.03
CA PRO A 286 -3.98 -0.67 -3.76
C PRO A 286 -4.41 -1.76 -2.78
N ALA A 287 -3.52 -2.13 -1.85
CA ALA A 287 -3.84 -2.92 -0.68
C ALA A 287 -4.60 -2.09 0.38
N ASP A 288 -5.40 -2.74 1.24
CA ASP A 288 -5.98 -2.09 2.42
C ASP A 288 -5.04 -2.29 3.63
N PRO A 289 -4.35 -1.23 4.09
CA PRO A 289 -3.37 -1.33 5.17
C PRO A 289 -3.98 -1.54 6.56
N LEU A 290 -5.30 -1.44 6.72
CA LEU A 290 -5.98 -1.74 7.98
C LEU A 290 -6.62 -3.13 8.02
N SER A 291 -6.36 -3.96 7.00
CA SER A 291 -6.81 -5.36 7.01
C SER A 291 -6.31 -6.09 8.25
N GLU A 292 -7.16 -6.93 8.84
CA GLU A 292 -6.79 -7.65 10.06
C GLU A 292 -5.62 -8.60 9.82
N ARG A 293 -5.67 -9.38 8.72
CA ARG A 293 -4.62 -10.19 8.06
C ARG A 293 -5.29 -11.29 7.20
N PRO A 294 -4.74 -11.70 6.04
CA PRO A 294 -3.79 -11.02 5.13
C PRO A 294 -4.33 -9.68 4.59
N ALA A 295 -3.55 -8.96 3.79
CA ALA A 295 -3.97 -7.69 3.20
C ALA A 295 -5.10 -7.89 2.17
N SER A 296 -6.29 -7.38 2.48
CA SER A 296 -7.36 -7.26 1.49
C SER A 296 -7.03 -6.17 0.47
N LEU A 297 -7.68 -6.19 -0.68
CA LEU A 297 -7.44 -5.25 -1.77
C LEU A 297 -8.55 -4.20 -1.80
N LEU A 298 -8.16 -2.94 -1.97
CA LEU A 298 -9.10 -1.86 -2.27
C LEU A 298 -9.64 -2.00 -3.70
N PRO A 299 -10.80 -1.37 -4.00
CA PRO A 299 -11.32 -1.33 -5.36
C PRO A 299 -10.26 -0.81 -6.35
N ALA A 300 -10.18 -1.44 -7.52
CA ALA A 300 -9.30 -0.98 -8.57
C ALA A 300 -9.75 0.40 -9.08
N ILE A 301 -8.79 1.26 -9.36
CA ILE A 301 -8.99 2.63 -9.84
C ILE A 301 -8.38 2.73 -11.23
N VAL A 302 -9.11 3.34 -12.17
CA VAL A 302 -8.60 3.58 -13.52
C VAL A 302 -8.31 5.06 -13.68
N GLY A 303 -7.03 5.40 -13.76
CA GLY A 303 -6.56 6.72 -14.16
C GLY A 303 -6.57 6.85 -15.68
N SER A 304 -6.69 8.09 -16.16
CA SER A 304 -6.73 8.38 -17.61
C SER A 304 -5.95 9.63 -17.96
N GLY A 305 -5.36 9.64 -19.14
CA GLY A 305 -4.51 10.74 -19.60
C GLY A 305 -4.44 10.85 -21.12
N LEU A 306 -3.88 11.94 -21.60
CA LEU A 306 -3.59 12.12 -23.03
C LEU A 306 -2.44 11.19 -23.46
N THR A 307 -1.50 10.93 -22.54
CA THR A 307 -0.38 10.01 -22.73
C THR A 307 -0.38 8.89 -21.70
N HIS A 308 0.35 7.81 -21.97
CA HIS A 308 0.53 6.72 -21.01
C HIS A 308 1.23 7.19 -19.73
N VAL A 309 2.14 8.16 -19.83
CA VAL A 309 2.82 8.76 -18.67
C VAL A 309 1.79 9.47 -17.78
N ASP A 310 0.89 10.26 -18.37
CA ASP A 310 -0.16 10.95 -17.63
C ASP A 310 -1.10 9.96 -16.94
N ALA A 311 -1.53 8.91 -17.65
CA ALA A 311 -2.44 7.91 -17.10
C ALA A 311 -1.80 7.10 -15.96
N ARG A 312 -0.51 6.75 -16.09
CA ARG A 312 0.26 6.09 -15.04
C ARG A 312 0.43 6.98 -13.81
N ARG A 313 0.83 8.25 -14.00
CA ARG A 313 0.94 9.22 -12.91
C ARG A 313 -0.39 9.40 -12.18
N ASP A 314 -1.47 9.66 -12.92
CA ASP A 314 -2.79 9.92 -12.34
C ASP A 314 -3.33 8.70 -11.57
N SER A 315 -3.20 7.49 -12.13
CA SER A 315 -3.59 6.26 -11.44
C SER A 315 -2.75 6.02 -10.19
N ALA A 316 -1.43 6.17 -10.24
CA ALA A 316 -0.56 5.95 -9.08
C ALA A 316 -0.89 6.90 -7.93
N LEU A 317 -1.06 8.20 -8.21
CA LEU A 317 -1.46 9.20 -7.22
C LEU A 317 -2.85 8.87 -6.63
N ALA A 318 -3.82 8.50 -7.46
CA ALA A 318 -5.15 8.09 -7.00
C ALA A 318 -5.12 6.81 -6.15
N GLY A 319 -4.23 5.87 -6.49
CA GLY A 319 -3.97 4.67 -5.69
C GLY A 319 -3.43 5.02 -4.31
N MET A 320 -2.50 5.98 -4.26
CA MET A 320 -1.94 6.46 -2.99
C MET A 320 -2.97 7.19 -2.13
N GLU A 321 -3.79 8.05 -2.75
CA GLU A 321 -4.91 8.72 -2.08
C GLU A 321 -5.87 7.72 -1.44
N SER A 322 -6.21 6.65 -2.17
CA SER A 322 -7.07 5.56 -1.68
C SER A 322 -6.44 4.80 -0.52
N TYR A 323 -5.16 4.43 -0.65
CA TYR A 323 -4.40 3.73 0.38
C TYR A 323 -4.32 4.55 1.69
N VAL A 324 -3.88 5.81 1.61
CA VAL A 324 -3.73 6.69 2.79
C VAL A 324 -5.08 7.08 3.38
N SER A 325 -6.14 7.13 2.56
CA SER A 325 -7.50 7.38 3.05
C SER A 325 -7.97 6.32 4.06
N ARG A 326 -7.51 5.06 3.91
CA ARG A 326 -7.78 4.01 4.90
C ARG A 326 -7.09 4.26 6.24
N LEU A 327 -5.93 4.91 6.24
CA LEU A 327 -5.13 5.14 7.43
C LEU A 327 -5.54 6.37 8.26
N LYS A 328 -6.52 7.16 7.82
CA LYS A 328 -7.05 8.32 8.57
C LYS A 328 -7.32 8.05 10.07
N PRO A 329 -7.86 6.88 10.48
CA PRO A 329 -8.10 6.61 11.90
C PRO A 329 -6.83 6.62 12.77
N LEU A 330 -5.67 6.33 12.18
CA LEU A 330 -4.39 6.27 12.89
C LEU A 330 -3.75 7.64 13.08
N PHE A 331 -3.77 8.50 12.04
CA PHE A 331 -2.93 9.70 12.02
C PHE A 331 -3.62 10.98 12.46
N VAL A 332 -4.95 11.02 12.46
CA VAL A 332 -5.71 12.18 12.95
C VAL A 332 -6.58 11.82 14.17
N PRO A 333 -6.03 11.14 15.20
CA PRO A 333 -6.84 10.57 16.28
C PRO A 333 -7.55 11.63 17.12
N GLU A 334 -7.03 12.86 17.14
CA GLU A 334 -7.57 13.98 17.91
C GLU A 334 -8.89 14.53 17.34
N LEU A 335 -9.16 14.29 16.05
CA LEU A 335 -10.42 14.69 15.46
C LEU A 335 -11.54 13.69 15.81
N PRO A 336 -12.75 14.18 16.18
CA PRO A 336 -13.93 13.32 16.28
C PRO A 336 -14.15 12.53 14.98
N SER A 337 -14.68 11.31 15.08
CA SER A 337 -14.92 10.45 13.90
C SER A 337 -15.65 11.17 12.76
N SER A 338 -16.66 11.99 13.08
CA SER A 338 -17.39 12.77 12.08
C SER A 338 -16.52 13.76 11.31
N ARG A 339 -15.52 14.38 11.95
CA ARG A 339 -14.59 15.32 11.27
C ARG A 339 -13.45 14.60 10.56
N ARG A 340 -13.08 13.39 11.02
CA ARG A 340 -12.09 12.54 10.33
C ARG A 340 -12.59 12.07 8.97
N ASP A 341 -13.87 11.73 8.88
CA ASP A 341 -14.50 11.32 7.63
C ASP A 341 -14.56 12.47 6.61
N ASP A 342 -14.55 13.72 7.10
CA ASP A 342 -14.51 14.94 6.28
C ASP A 342 -13.10 15.35 5.83
N VAL A 343 -12.04 14.63 6.23
CA VAL A 343 -10.67 14.86 5.73
C VAL A 343 -10.52 14.18 4.37
N TRP A 344 -10.17 14.92 3.34
CA TRP A 344 -9.94 14.41 1.98
C TRP A 344 -8.47 14.29 1.69
N ILE A 345 -8.05 13.16 1.12
CA ILE A 345 -6.64 12.91 0.84
C ILE A 345 -6.33 13.39 -0.57
N GLY A 346 -5.22 14.10 -0.72
CA GLY A 346 -4.62 14.39 -2.02
C GLY A 346 -3.16 13.95 -2.02
N ALA A 347 -2.74 13.29 -3.09
CA ALA A 347 -1.35 12.94 -3.34
C ALA A 347 -0.89 13.62 -4.63
N GLY A 348 0.31 14.17 -4.64
CA GLY A 348 0.86 14.87 -5.80
C GLY A 348 2.36 14.77 -5.84
N LEU A 349 2.95 15.04 -7.00
CA LEU A 349 4.40 15.14 -7.13
C LEU A 349 4.96 16.44 -6.51
N THR A 350 4.07 17.36 -6.15
CA THR A 350 4.36 18.58 -5.38
C THR A 350 3.28 18.80 -4.33
N PHE A 351 3.59 19.58 -3.29
CA PHE A 351 2.61 19.99 -2.29
C PHE A 351 1.38 20.70 -2.91
N ALA A 352 1.60 21.54 -3.93
CA ALA A 352 0.53 22.27 -4.60
C ALA A 352 -0.45 21.32 -5.33
N GLU A 353 0.07 20.29 -6.02
CA GLU A 353 -0.75 19.27 -6.67
C GLU A 353 -1.49 18.41 -5.65
N ALA A 354 -0.83 18.00 -4.56
CA ALA A 354 -1.46 17.24 -3.50
C ALA A 354 -2.63 18.04 -2.87
N ALA A 355 -2.42 19.32 -2.58
CA ALA A 355 -3.46 20.20 -2.05
C ALA A 355 -4.62 20.41 -3.04
N GLU A 356 -4.30 20.57 -4.33
CA GLU A 356 -5.30 20.69 -5.40
C GLU A 356 -6.18 19.45 -5.47
N ARG A 357 -5.58 18.27 -5.55
CA ARG A 357 -6.29 16.99 -5.68
C ARG A 357 -7.15 16.71 -4.45
N GLY A 358 -6.64 16.98 -3.25
CA GLY A 358 -7.42 16.85 -2.01
C GLY A 358 -8.63 17.81 -1.96
N LEU A 359 -8.45 19.07 -2.36
CA LEU A 359 -9.55 20.04 -2.42
C LEU A 359 -10.56 19.68 -3.53
N HIS A 360 -10.07 19.23 -4.68
CA HIS A 360 -10.90 18.76 -5.78
C HIS A 360 -11.74 17.54 -5.39
N ALA A 361 -11.17 16.59 -4.64
CA ALA A 361 -11.90 15.44 -4.12
C ALA A 361 -13.03 15.87 -3.16
N TYR A 362 -12.75 16.81 -2.24
CA TYR A 362 -13.78 17.41 -1.37
C TYR A 362 -14.91 18.03 -2.20
N LEU A 363 -14.57 18.90 -3.17
CA LEU A 363 -15.56 19.60 -3.99
C LEU A 363 -16.39 18.63 -4.84
N THR A 364 -15.76 17.59 -5.40
CA THR A 364 -16.44 16.56 -6.18
C THR A 364 -17.46 15.81 -5.33
N GLN A 365 -17.10 15.44 -4.10
CA GLN A 365 -18.03 14.80 -3.18
C GLN A 365 -19.20 15.74 -2.83
N GLU A 366 -18.91 17.00 -2.51
CA GLU A 366 -19.95 18.00 -2.18
C GLU A 366 -20.88 18.27 -3.37
N LEU A 367 -20.37 18.24 -4.61
CA LEU A 367 -21.19 18.31 -5.81
C LEU A 367 -22.14 17.11 -5.91
N GLY A 368 -21.64 15.90 -5.62
CA GLY A 368 -22.43 14.66 -5.62
C GLY A 368 -23.53 14.61 -4.55
N LYS A 369 -23.36 15.31 -3.42
CA LYS A 369 -24.37 15.43 -2.37
C LYS A 369 -25.54 16.36 -2.73
N ARG A 370 -25.44 17.16 -3.79
CA ARG A 370 -26.49 18.13 -4.14
C ARG A 370 -27.80 17.43 -4.48
N PRO A 371 -28.92 17.79 -3.81
CA PRO A 371 -30.22 17.23 -4.13
C PRO A 371 -30.69 17.75 -5.50
N LEU A 372 -30.70 16.87 -6.50
CA LEU A 372 -31.16 17.21 -7.86
C LEU A 372 -32.68 17.01 -8.06
N HIS A 373 -33.42 16.83 -6.97
CA HIS A 373 -34.87 16.60 -6.95
C HIS A 373 -35.70 17.76 -7.52
N HIS A 374 -35.13 18.96 -7.66
CA HIS A 374 -35.83 20.13 -8.22
C HIS A 374 -35.37 20.47 -9.64
N GLY A 375 -34.67 19.54 -10.30
CA GLY A 375 -34.11 19.72 -11.62
C GLY A 375 -32.74 20.39 -11.60
N LEU A 376 -31.90 20.00 -12.55
CA LEU A 376 -30.55 20.55 -12.70
C LEU A 376 -30.63 21.92 -13.37
N LYS A 377 -30.22 22.98 -12.67
CA LYS A 377 -30.18 24.34 -13.21
C LYS A 377 -28.89 24.57 -14.00
N LEU A 378 -29.03 24.90 -15.28
CA LEU A 378 -27.92 25.03 -16.22
C LEU A 378 -28.00 26.34 -17.00
N ALA A 379 -26.86 26.96 -17.28
CA ALA A 379 -26.72 28.00 -18.29
C ALA A 379 -25.91 27.46 -19.47
N ARG A 380 -26.34 27.76 -20.70
CA ARG A 380 -25.68 27.26 -21.90
C ARG A 380 -24.28 27.85 -22.06
N MET A 381 -23.37 27.04 -22.58
CA MET A 381 -22.02 27.46 -22.98
C MET A 381 -21.86 27.42 -24.51
N ASP A 382 -22.95 27.65 -25.23
CA ASP A 382 -22.96 27.69 -26.69
C ASP A 382 -21.91 28.73 -27.16
N ASP A 383 -21.03 28.32 -28.08
CA ASP A 383 -19.93 29.12 -28.66
C ASP A 383 -18.78 29.55 -27.71
N ALA A 384 -18.62 28.90 -26.56
CA ALA A 384 -17.45 29.14 -25.69
C ALA A 384 -16.13 28.88 -26.44
N PRO A 385 -15.22 29.86 -26.59
CA PRO A 385 -13.90 29.61 -27.18
C PRO A 385 -13.10 28.71 -26.24
N VAL A 386 -12.75 27.52 -26.73
CA VAL A 386 -11.92 26.55 -26.02
C VAL A 386 -10.50 26.61 -26.55
N GLU A 387 -9.59 27.21 -25.78
CA GLU A 387 -8.16 27.31 -26.10
C GLU A 387 -7.35 26.17 -25.47
N ASP A 388 -7.85 25.60 -24.37
CA ASP A 388 -7.20 24.50 -23.66
C ASP A 388 -7.09 23.22 -24.51
N LEU A 389 -5.86 22.77 -24.75
CA LEU A 389 -5.56 21.62 -25.61
C LEU A 389 -6.22 20.33 -25.11
N GLN A 390 -6.23 20.12 -23.79
CA GLN A 390 -6.80 18.91 -23.21
C GLN A 390 -8.33 18.91 -23.34
N CYS A 391 -9.00 20.02 -23.06
CA CYS A 391 -10.44 20.15 -23.31
C CYS A 391 -10.79 19.93 -24.78
N GLN A 392 -10.05 20.54 -25.72
CA GLN A 392 -10.26 20.33 -27.17
C GLN A 392 -10.14 18.85 -27.56
N TYR A 393 -9.11 18.17 -27.06
CA TYR A 393 -8.90 16.75 -27.33
C TYR A 393 -10.07 15.90 -26.81
N LEU A 394 -10.47 16.11 -25.55
CA LEU A 394 -11.56 15.35 -24.92
C LEU A 394 -12.91 15.62 -25.62
N LEU A 395 -13.18 16.86 -26.02
CA LEU A 395 -14.36 17.22 -26.81
C LEU A 395 -14.39 16.47 -28.15
N ARG A 396 -13.25 16.44 -28.84
CA ARG A 396 -13.13 15.72 -30.11
C ARG A 396 -13.31 14.21 -29.94
N ALA A 397 -12.73 13.64 -28.90
CA ALA A 397 -12.90 12.25 -28.52
C ALA A 397 -14.38 11.90 -28.29
N LEU A 398 -15.10 12.71 -27.49
CA LEU A 398 -16.54 12.52 -27.27
C LEU A 398 -17.34 12.63 -28.56
N THR A 399 -17.01 13.63 -29.38
CA THR A 399 -17.68 13.85 -30.67
C THR A 399 -17.55 12.63 -31.59
N ILE A 400 -16.39 11.97 -31.60
CA ILE A 400 -16.16 10.75 -32.39
C ILE A 400 -16.95 9.57 -31.84
N LEU A 401 -17.04 9.41 -30.52
CA LEU A 401 -17.67 8.25 -29.89
C LEU A 401 -19.20 8.35 -29.82
N GLU A 402 -19.75 9.51 -29.47
CA GLU A 402 -21.17 9.69 -29.12
C GLU A 402 -21.85 10.84 -29.87
N GLY A 403 -21.14 11.55 -30.74
CA GLY A 403 -21.62 12.75 -31.43
C GLY A 403 -21.40 14.03 -30.63
N GLU A 404 -21.83 15.17 -31.17
CA GLU A 404 -21.53 16.50 -30.62
C GLU A 404 -22.08 16.66 -29.18
N PRO A 405 -21.20 16.82 -28.17
CA PRO A 405 -21.62 16.93 -26.78
C PRO A 405 -22.19 18.32 -26.50
N ARG A 406 -23.16 18.42 -25.58
CA ARG A 406 -23.67 19.72 -25.11
C ARG A 406 -22.99 20.12 -23.83
N MET A 407 -22.49 21.36 -23.77
CA MET A 407 -21.83 21.92 -22.60
C MET A 407 -22.72 22.94 -21.91
N ALA A 408 -22.64 22.98 -20.59
CA ALA A 408 -23.34 23.96 -19.78
C ALA A 408 -22.56 24.28 -18.49
N SER A 409 -22.79 25.47 -17.97
CA SER A 409 -22.36 25.87 -16.62
C SER A 409 -23.47 25.60 -15.62
N GLY A 410 -23.11 25.14 -14.43
CA GLY A 410 -24.02 24.92 -13.32
C GLY A 410 -23.90 26.00 -12.24
N GLU A 411 -24.76 25.92 -11.23
CA GLU A 411 -24.65 26.77 -10.04
C GLU A 411 -23.28 26.57 -9.36
N PRO A 412 -22.50 27.63 -9.08
CA PRO A 412 -21.20 27.50 -8.42
C PRO A 412 -21.29 26.77 -7.08
N LEU A 413 -20.25 26.01 -6.73
CA LEU A 413 -20.13 25.29 -5.45
C LEU A 413 -19.12 25.99 -4.57
N LEU A 414 -19.58 26.61 -3.47
CA LEU A 414 -18.71 27.41 -2.58
C LEU A 414 -17.90 28.48 -3.33
N GLY A 415 -18.48 29.03 -4.42
CA GLY A 415 -17.81 29.99 -5.30
C GLY A 415 -17.00 29.39 -6.43
N PHE A 416 -16.78 28.07 -6.43
CA PHE A 416 -16.07 27.37 -7.50
C PHE A 416 -16.97 27.07 -8.70
N PRO A 417 -16.45 27.23 -9.93
CA PRO A 417 -17.21 26.93 -11.15
C PRO A 417 -17.56 25.44 -11.25
N VAL A 418 -18.75 25.18 -11.79
CA VAL A 418 -19.25 23.84 -12.08
C VAL A 418 -19.59 23.77 -13.56
N ALA A 419 -19.08 22.77 -14.25
CA ALA A 419 -19.37 22.49 -15.65
C ALA A 419 -20.13 21.16 -15.79
N TRP A 420 -20.93 21.08 -16.84
CA TRP A 420 -21.74 19.92 -17.17
C TRP A 420 -21.61 19.59 -18.65
N VAL A 421 -21.35 18.33 -18.95
CA VAL A 421 -21.27 17.79 -20.30
C VAL A 421 -22.34 16.73 -20.46
N ARG A 422 -23.13 16.85 -21.51
CA ARG A 422 -24.10 15.85 -21.90
C ARG A 422 -23.48 14.88 -22.89
N SER A 423 -23.47 13.60 -22.51
CA SER A 423 -23.07 12.48 -23.36
C SER A 423 -24.25 11.50 -23.44
N GLY A 424 -24.76 11.27 -24.65
CA GLY A 424 -26.01 10.52 -24.85
C GLY A 424 -27.20 11.07 -24.02
N ALA A 425 -27.71 10.24 -23.12
CA ALA A 425 -28.85 10.55 -22.24
C ALA A 425 -28.44 11.11 -20.87
N ALA A 426 -27.16 11.05 -20.51
CA ALA A 426 -26.67 11.41 -19.19
C ALA A 426 -25.98 12.79 -19.17
N TRP A 427 -26.04 13.43 -18.01
CA TRP A 427 -25.24 14.61 -17.70
C TRP A 427 -24.13 14.23 -16.73
N HIS A 428 -22.91 14.67 -17.04
CA HIS A 428 -21.71 14.42 -16.26
C HIS A 428 -21.23 15.75 -15.69
N GLY A 429 -21.20 15.87 -14.37
CA GLY A 429 -20.78 17.09 -13.69
C GLY A 429 -19.29 17.09 -13.40
N GLY A 430 -18.69 18.28 -13.40
CA GLY A 430 -17.33 18.54 -12.94
C GLY A 430 -17.27 19.85 -12.18
N VAL A 431 -16.40 19.92 -11.18
CA VAL A 431 -16.10 21.14 -10.41
C VAL A 431 -14.61 21.38 -10.48
N GLY A 432 -14.17 22.62 -10.51
CA GLY A 432 -12.75 22.94 -10.59
C GLY A 432 -12.42 24.28 -9.95
N LEU A 433 -11.13 24.54 -9.75
CA LEU A 433 -10.66 25.82 -9.20
C LEU A 433 -10.86 26.99 -10.20
N ASN A 434 -10.96 26.66 -11.48
CA ASN A 434 -11.36 27.54 -12.57
C ASN A 434 -12.27 26.80 -13.56
N MET A 435 -12.83 27.51 -14.53
CA MET A 435 -13.80 26.93 -15.47
C MET A 435 -13.16 25.88 -16.40
N THR A 436 -11.89 26.07 -16.80
CA THR A 436 -11.16 25.10 -17.63
C THR A 436 -11.03 23.75 -16.92
N LEU A 437 -10.61 23.75 -15.65
CA LEU A 437 -10.50 22.52 -14.85
C LEU A 437 -11.87 21.86 -14.62
N ALA A 438 -12.91 22.66 -14.35
CA ALA A 438 -14.27 22.14 -14.18
C ALA A 438 -14.77 21.44 -15.46
N LEU A 439 -14.53 22.06 -16.63
CA LEU A 439 -14.90 21.50 -17.93
C LEU A 439 -14.07 20.25 -18.27
N ARG A 440 -12.76 20.30 -18.06
CA ARG A 440 -11.85 19.15 -18.27
C ARG A 440 -12.32 17.93 -17.49
N GLN A 441 -12.63 18.09 -16.20
CA GLN A 441 -13.16 17.01 -15.36
C GLN A 441 -14.50 16.48 -15.88
N SER A 442 -15.41 17.37 -16.26
CA SER A 442 -16.73 16.99 -16.78
C SER A 442 -16.62 16.18 -18.10
N LEU A 443 -15.71 16.58 -18.99
CA LEU A 443 -15.42 15.87 -20.25
C LEU A 443 -14.77 14.50 -20.00
N GLN A 444 -13.82 14.41 -19.05
CA GLN A 444 -13.23 13.13 -18.64
C GLN A 444 -14.29 12.19 -18.04
N ASN A 445 -15.16 12.71 -17.16
CA ASN A 445 -16.25 11.94 -16.57
C ASN A 445 -17.22 11.39 -17.65
N ALA A 446 -17.52 12.20 -18.67
CA ALA A 446 -18.33 11.77 -19.81
C ALA A 446 -17.66 10.64 -20.61
N LEU A 447 -16.37 10.77 -20.94
CA LEU A 447 -15.62 9.75 -21.70
C LEU A 447 -15.48 8.43 -20.94
N MET A 448 -15.14 8.52 -19.66
CA MET A 448 -15.00 7.37 -18.77
C MET A 448 -16.35 6.79 -18.36
N GLN A 449 -17.45 7.46 -18.68
CA GLN A 449 -18.82 7.16 -18.24
C GLN A 449 -18.93 7.05 -16.72
N THR A 450 -18.10 7.81 -16.01
CA THR A 450 -18.09 7.92 -14.55
C THR A 450 -18.96 9.10 -14.10
N ALA A 451 -19.41 9.07 -12.85
CA ALA A 451 -20.19 10.16 -12.23
C ALA A 451 -21.39 10.65 -13.07
N SER A 452 -22.08 9.72 -13.76
CA SER A 452 -23.28 10.04 -14.52
C SER A 452 -24.44 10.29 -13.57
N THR A 453 -25.19 11.38 -13.79
CA THR A 453 -26.46 11.57 -13.10
C THR A 453 -27.61 11.30 -14.06
N PRO A 454 -28.52 10.37 -13.75
CA PRO A 454 -29.79 10.26 -14.45
C PRO A 454 -30.67 11.45 -14.05
N VAL A 455 -30.54 12.56 -14.78
CA VAL A 455 -31.30 13.78 -14.51
C VAL A 455 -32.68 13.67 -15.14
N ALA A 456 -33.74 13.67 -14.31
CA ALA A 456 -35.13 13.61 -14.77
C ALA A 456 -35.59 14.89 -15.49
N SER A 457 -35.02 16.05 -15.15
CA SER A 457 -35.36 17.34 -15.78
C SER A 457 -34.22 18.37 -15.65
N VAL A 458 -33.92 19.09 -16.74
CA VAL A 458 -32.98 20.22 -16.77
C VAL A 458 -33.78 21.52 -16.83
N ILE A 459 -33.39 22.50 -16.01
CA ILE A 459 -33.94 23.86 -16.00
C ILE A 459 -32.88 24.79 -16.59
N TRP A 460 -33.16 25.35 -17.76
CA TRP A 460 -32.28 26.36 -18.37
C TRP A 460 -32.48 27.70 -17.67
N ASN A 461 -31.39 28.26 -17.17
CA ASN A 461 -31.34 29.55 -16.50
C ASN A 461 -30.19 30.37 -17.08
N ASP A 462 -30.45 31.00 -18.22
CA ASP A 462 -29.50 31.89 -18.91
C ASP A 462 -29.21 33.19 -18.14
N HIS A 463 -29.77 33.36 -16.93
CA HIS A 463 -29.42 34.43 -16.00
C HIS A 463 -28.32 34.04 -15.00
N LEU A 464 -27.93 32.75 -14.92
CA LEU A 464 -26.79 32.32 -14.08
C LEU A 464 -25.48 32.98 -14.54
N HIS A 465 -25.34 33.16 -15.86
CA HIS A 465 -24.31 33.97 -16.49
C HIS A 465 -24.94 34.68 -17.69
N PRO A 466 -24.78 36.00 -17.87
CA PRO A 466 -25.21 36.64 -19.11
C PRO A 466 -24.49 35.97 -20.31
N PRO A 467 -25.06 35.97 -21.52
CA PRO A 467 -24.51 35.32 -22.72
C PRO A 467 -23.16 35.89 -23.23
N GLN A 468 -22.39 36.57 -22.38
CA GLN A 468 -21.00 36.91 -22.62
C GLN A 468 -20.13 35.69 -22.33
N SER A 469 -19.82 34.96 -23.41
CA SER A 469 -18.67 34.05 -23.62
C SER A 469 -17.93 33.63 -22.35
N VAL A 470 -18.33 32.50 -21.77
CA VAL A 470 -17.47 31.75 -20.84
C VAL A 470 -16.23 31.32 -21.64
N ALA A 471 -15.09 31.97 -21.41
CA ALA A 471 -13.84 31.58 -22.05
C ALA A 471 -13.22 30.38 -21.33
N ILE A 472 -12.64 29.45 -22.09
CA ILE A 472 -11.89 28.31 -21.59
C ILE A 472 -10.43 28.50 -22.01
N PRO A 473 -9.65 29.31 -21.27
CA PRO A 473 -8.26 29.59 -21.60
C PRO A 473 -7.40 28.35 -21.43
N SER A 474 -6.25 28.34 -22.09
CA SER A 474 -5.21 27.33 -21.87
C SER A 474 -4.66 27.45 -20.44
N GLU A 475 -4.69 26.35 -19.70
CA GLU A 475 -4.19 26.29 -18.32
C GLU A 475 -2.89 25.46 -18.28
N ASP A 476 -1.82 26.07 -17.79
CA ASP A 476 -0.51 25.42 -17.63
C ASP A 476 -0.38 24.82 -16.21
N PRO A 477 0.03 23.55 -16.05
CA PRO A 477 0.35 22.95 -14.76
C PRO A 477 1.31 23.77 -13.88
N ILE A 478 2.15 24.64 -14.45
CA ILE A 478 3.03 25.57 -13.72
C ILE A 478 2.23 26.58 -12.89
N ALA A 479 0.99 26.88 -13.28
CA ALA A 479 0.13 27.83 -12.57
C ALA A 479 -0.56 27.23 -11.31
N ARG A 480 -0.38 25.94 -11.00
CA ARG A 480 -1.04 25.26 -9.85
C ARG A 480 -0.92 26.01 -8.51
N PRO A 481 0.26 26.51 -8.07
CA PRO A 481 0.37 27.30 -6.84
C PRO A 481 -0.56 28.52 -6.82
N SER A 482 -0.71 29.19 -7.97
CA SER A 482 -1.58 30.36 -8.10
C SER A 482 -3.06 29.99 -8.00
N TRP A 483 -3.46 28.83 -8.53
CA TRP A 483 -4.83 28.33 -8.43
C TRP A 483 -5.20 28.05 -6.97
N ILE A 484 -4.31 27.41 -6.19
CA ILE A 484 -4.56 27.13 -4.77
C ILE A 484 -4.64 28.42 -3.96
N ARG A 485 -3.77 29.41 -4.22
CA ARG A 485 -3.87 30.73 -3.57
C ARG A 485 -5.22 31.40 -3.86
N SER A 486 -5.69 31.34 -5.10
CA SER A 486 -7.01 31.85 -5.49
C SER A 486 -8.15 31.07 -4.83
N ALA A 487 -8.03 29.75 -4.72
CA ALA A 487 -8.99 28.89 -4.07
C ALA A 487 -9.13 29.21 -2.57
N ILE A 488 -8.01 29.42 -1.87
CA ILE A 488 -8.02 29.85 -0.46
C ILE A 488 -8.77 31.18 -0.30
N HIS A 489 -8.55 32.15 -1.19
CA HIS A 489 -9.27 33.42 -1.14
C HIS A 489 -10.77 33.26 -1.43
N THR A 490 -11.13 32.37 -2.36
CA THR A 490 -12.52 32.03 -2.68
C THR A 490 -13.22 31.40 -1.47
N LEU A 491 -12.57 30.44 -0.80
CA LEU A 491 -13.09 29.82 0.42
C LEU A 491 -13.33 30.85 1.53
N ARG A 492 -12.39 31.78 1.77
CA ARG A 492 -12.55 32.86 2.76
C ARG A 492 -13.76 33.75 2.47
N ARG A 493 -13.98 34.12 1.20
CA ARG A 493 -15.18 34.88 0.79
C ARG A 493 -16.48 34.14 1.09
N HIS A 494 -16.44 32.81 1.14
CA HIS A 494 -17.54 31.94 1.50
C HIS A 494 -17.51 31.46 2.97
N ARG A 495 -16.74 32.15 3.84
CA ARG A 495 -16.59 31.86 5.28
C ARG A 495 -16.06 30.46 5.59
N LYS A 496 -15.27 29.91 4.68
CA LYS A 496 -14.59 28.62 4.83
C LYS A 496 -13.09 28.83 5.00
N ARG A 497 -12.47 28.02 5.85
CA ARG A 497 -11.03 27.95 6.03
C ARG A 497 -10.51 26.61 5.53
N LEU A 498 -9.46 26.65 4.72
CA LEU A 498 -8.72 25.46 4.30
C LEU A 498 -7.73 25.08 5.41
N GLU A 499 -7.89 23.89 5.97
CA GLU A 499 -6.93 23.27 6.89
C GLU A 499 -6.22 22.13 6.15
N VAL A 500 -4.89 22.10 6.23
CA VAL A 500 -4.05 21.12 5.54
C VAL A 500 -3.21 20.36 6.56
N PHE A 501 -3.17 19.05 6.41
CA PHE A 501 -2.39 18.12 7.23
C PHE A 501 -1.32 17.47 6.36
N ASP A 502 -0.07 17.40 6.82
CA ASP A 502 0.95 16.54 6.22
C ASP A 502 0.71 15.10 6.68
N LEU A 503 0.57 14.19 5.72
CA LEU A 503 0.22 12.79 5.92
C LEU A 503 1.32 11.82 5.46
N ARG A 504 2.58 12.26 5.37
CA ARG A 504 3.74 11.37 5.17
C ARG A 504 4.05 10.58 6.44
N CYS A 505 3.17 9.63 6.71
CA CYS A 505 3.00 8.91 7.97
C CYS A 505 3.79 7.61 8.07
N GLU A 506 4.12 7.00 6.93
CA GLU A 506 4.96 5.81 6.79
C GLU A 506 6.35 6.20 6.27
N SER A 507 7.38 5.41 6.60
CA SER A 507 8.76 5.68 6.18
C SER A 507 8.90 5.86 4.67
N PHE A 508 8.28 4.95 3.90
CA PHE A 508 8.33 5.03 2.44
C PHE A 508 7.67 6.30 1.88
N LEU A 509 6.66 6.86 2.58
CA LEU A 509 6.02 8.12 2.18
C LEU A 509 6.84 9.35 2.55
N SER A 510 7.61 9.29 3.64
CA SER A 510 8.51 10.38 4.01
C SER A 510 9.76 10.45 3.14
N GLU A 511 10.19 9.31 2.58
CA GLU A 511 11.37 9.19 1.72
C GLU A 511 11.04 9.29 0.23
N GLY A 512 9.77 9.13 -0.15
CA GLY A 512 9.34 9.13 -1.54
C GLY A 512 9.27 10.52 -2.19
N PRO A 513 9.30 10.59 -3.54
CA PRO A 513 9.28 11.84 -4.30
C PRO A 513 7.86 12.44 -4.41
N ILE A 514 6.97 12.19 -3.45
CA ILE A 514 5.60 12.66 -3.48
C ILE A 514 5.21 13.40 -2.21
N ALA A 515 4.29 14.35 -2.35
CA ALA A 515 3.57 14.95 -1.25
C ALA A 515 2.24 14.22 -1.04
N VAL A 516 1.88 13.96 0.22
CA VAL A 516 0.56 13.45 0.59
C VAL A 516 -0.02 14.32 1.69
N VAL A 517 -1.19 14.89 1.43
CA VAL A 517 -1.84 15.84 2.34
C VAL A 517 -3.29 15.46 2.62
N GLY A 518 -3.76 15.84 3.81
CA GLY A 518 -5.16 15.82 4.19
C GLY A 518 -5.76 17.21 4.11
N ILE A 519 -6.94 17.34 3.51
CA ILE A 519 -7.68 18.60 3.37
C ILE A 519 -8.95 18.54 4.20
N LEU A 520 -9.15 19.54 5.06
CA LEU A 520 -10.39 19.72 5.81
C LEU A 520 -10.87 21.17 5.63
N LEU A 521 -12.18 21.35 5.41
CA LEU A 521 -12.78 22.69 5.40
C LEU A 521 -13.44 22.99 6.75
N GLY A 522 -12.88 23.97 7.46
CA GLY A 522 -13.46 24.55 8.66
C GLY A 522 -14.37 25.75 8.37
N GLU A 523 -15.19 26.14 9.35
CA GLU A 523 -15.83 27.45 9.37
C GLU A 523 -14.81 28.51 9.83
N GLU A 524 -14.90 29.73 9.31
CA GLU A 524 -14.18 30.85 9.94
C GLU A 524 -14.85 31.21 11.28
N GLU A 525 -14.10 31.12 12.38
CA GLU A 525 -14.51 31.71 13.65
C GLU A 525 -14.66 33.22 13.44
N SER A 526 -15.85 33.75 13.75
CA SER A 526 -16.03 35.21 13.76
C SER A 526 -15.13 35.79 14.84
N PRO A 527 -14.36 36.86 14.54
CA PRO A 527 -13.40 37.45 15.47
C PRO A 527 -14.06 38.00 16.75
#